data_AF-A0A9X8ZZC2-F1
#
_entry.id   AF-A0A9X8ZZC2-F1
#
_cell.length_a   1.000
_cell.length_b   1.000
_cell.length_c   1.000
_cell.angle_alpha   90.00
_cell.angle_beta   90.00
_cell.angle_gamma   90.00
#
_symmetry.space_group_name_H-M   'P 1'
#
loop_
_entity.id
_entity.type
_entity.pdbx_description
1 polymer ?
#
loop_
_entity_poly.entity_id
_entity_poly.type
_entity_poly.pdbx_seq_one_letter_code
_entity_poly.pdbx_strand_id
1 'polypeptide(L)' 'IFNNNSYQLTGSLPVAKTESFKRILHSFTEGEGIFTTKPAGFTKLMAPFPTRKRVDYNPLNRKDYLLHVLKAY' A
#
# COMPACT_ATOMS: atom_id res chain seq x y z
N ILE A 1 -0.66 11.43 25.70
CA ILE A 1 -0.69 12.76 26.37
C ILE A 1 -1.94 13.45 25.86
N PHE A 2 -2.80 13.91 26.77
CA PHE A 2 -4.05 14.61 26.45
C PHE A 2 -3.80 16.11 26.57
N ASN A 3 -3.89 16.84 25.46
CA ASN A 3 -3.79 18.29 25.46
C ASN A 3 -5.05 18.85 24.82
N ASN A 4 -5.80 19.71 25.52
CA ASN A 4 -6.94 20.46 24.99
C ASN A 4 -7.89 19.62 24.10
N ASN A 5 -8.48 18.55 24.62
CA ASN A 5 -9.41 17.67 23.89
C ASN A 5 -8.82 16.84 22.74
N SER A 6 -7.51 16.91 22.50
CA SER A 6 -6.84 16.07 21.49
C SER A 6 -6.12 14.86 22.13
N TYR A 7 -6.12 13.74 21.42
CA TYR A 7 -5.37 12.54 21.80
C TYR A 7 -4.32 12.20 20.74
N GLN A 8 -3.11 11.89 21.20
CA GLN A 8 -2.05 11.35 20.34
C GLN A 8 -1.98 9.83 20.50
N LEU A 9 -2.23 9.10 19.40
CA LEU A 9 -2.03 7.67 19.29
C LEU A 9 -0.71 7.38 18.57
N THR A 10 0.09 6.47 19.12
CA THR A 10 1.32 5.99 18.47
C THR A 10 1.27 4.47 18.32
N GLY A 11 1.68 3.98 17.16
CA GLY A 11 1.74 2.55 16.88
C GLY A 11 2.42 2.25 15.56
N SER A 12 2.56 0.97 15.25
CA SER A 12 3.05 0.48 13.96
C SER A 12 1.90 -0.05 13.11
N LEU A 13 1.92 0.23 11.81
CA LEU A 13 1.00 -0.37 10.86
C LEU A 13 1.72 -0.84 9.58
N PRO A 14 1.18 -1.83 8.85
CA PRO A 14 1.73 -2.23 7.56
C PRO A 14 1.69 -1.08 6.55
N VAL A 15 2.79 -0.85 5.84
CA VAL A 15 2.91 0.21 4.82
C VAL A 15 1.81 0.11 3.77
N ALA A 16 1.40 -1.09 3.38
CA ALA A 16 0.32 -1.30 2.41
C ALA A 16 -1.04 -0.71 2.85
N LYS A 17 -1.27 -0.51 4.15
CA LYS A 17 -2.52 0.04 4.71
C LYS A 17 -2.43 1.53 5.04
N THR A 18 -1.28 2.18 4.89
CA THR A 18 -1.11 3.60 5.29
C THR A 18 -2.01 4.53 4.50
N GLU A 19 -2.13 4.29 3.19
CA GLU A 19 -2.88 5.18 2.30
C GLU A 19 -4.40 5.07 2.51
N SER A 20 -4.90 3.84 2.69
CA SER A 20 -6.32 3.63 3.00
C SER A 20 -6.67 4.19 4.38
N PHE A 21 -5.80 4.01 5.38
CA PHE A 21 -5.99 4.57 6.71
C PHE A 21 -6.02 6.10 6.68
N LYS A 22 -5.07 6.74 5.99
CA LYS A 22 -5.03 8.20 5.84
C LYS A 22 -6.32 8.75 5.24
N ARG A 23 -6.88 8.09 4.23
CA ARG A 23 -8.15 8.50 3.60
C ARG A 23 -9.33 8.41 4.58
N ILE A 24 -9.39 7.35 5.38
CA ILE A 24 -10.47 7.15 6.36
C ILE A 24 -10.34 8.16 7.51
N LEU A 25 -9.11 8.45 7.95
CA LEU A 25 -8.85 9.33 9.08
C LEU A 25 -9.46 10.73 8.88
N HIS A 26 -9.32 11.32 7.69
CA HIS A 26 -9.93 12.61 7.40
C HIS A 26 -11.46 12.59 7.54
N SER A 27 -12.12 11.53 7.04
CA SER A 27 -13.57 11.40 7.17
C SER A 27 -14.01 11.10 8.61
N PHE A 28 -13.22 10.34 9.36
CA PHE A 28 -13.55 9.92 10.72
C PHE A 28 -13.37 11.05 11.75
N THR A 29 -12.47 11.98 11.47
CA THR A 29 -12.13 13.10 12.36
C THR A 29 -12.70 14.43 11.89
N GLU A 30 -13.65 14.41 10.94
CA GLU A 30 -14.25 15.60 10.35
C GLU A 30 -13.20 16.60 9.80
N GLY A 31 -12.01 16.10 9.42
CA GLY A 31 -10.90 16.89 8.90
C GLY A 31 -9.89 17.40 9.93
N GLU A 32 -10.12 17.22 11.24
CA GLU A 32 -9.23 17.71 12.30
C GLU A 32 -8.01 16.80 12.55
N GLY A 33 -8.14 15.52 12.24
CA GLY A 33 -7.12 14.51 12.53
C GLY A 33 -5.85 14.70 11.71
N ILE A 34 -4.71 14.65 12.39
CA ILE A 34 -3.38 14.68 11.78
C ILE A 34 -2.75 13.31 11.88
N PHE A 35 -2.19 12.82 10.75
CA PHE A 35 -1.51 11.54 10.67
C PHE A 35 -0.09 11.70 10.13
N THR A 36 0.88 11.27 10.92
CA THR A 36 2.30 11.30 10.56
C THR A 36 2.90 9.92 10.73
N THR A 37 3.66 9.45 9.75
CA THR A 37 4.35 8.16 9.80
C THR A 37 5.78 8.27 9.33
N LYS A 38 6.60 7.33 9.79
CA LYS A 38 7.97 7.14 9.31
C LYS A 38 8.21 5.65 9.05
N PRO A 39 9.06 5.29 8.07
CA PRO A 39 9.51 3.91 7.91
C PRO A 39 10.19 3.43 9.20
N ALA A 40 9.86 2.21 9.65
CA ALA A 40 10.40 1.63 10.88
C ALA A 40 11.18 0.33 10.65
N GLY A 41 10.81 -0.48 9.67
CA GLY A 41 11.48 -1.75 9.36
C GLY A 41 10.57 -2.70 8.59
N PHE A 42 11.02 -3.95 8.48
CA PHE A 42 10.30 -5.02 7.78
C PHE A 42 9.85 -6.09 8.77
N THR A 43 8.63 -6.59 8.58
CA THR A 43 8.11 -7.74 9.32
C THR A 43 7.94 -8.92 8.37
N LYS A 44 8.08 -10.14 8.91
CA LYS A 44 7.89 -11.36 8.11
C LYS A 44 6.43 -11.44 7.68
N LEU A 45 6.21 -11.51 6.36
CA LEU A 45 4.87 -11.71 5.81
C LEU A 45 4.42 -13.15 6.12
N MET A 46 3.33 -13.28 6.90
CA MET A 46 2.70 -14.59 7.14
C MET A 46 1.57 -14.89 6.14
N ALA A 47 1.09 -13.86 5.45
CA ALA A 47 0.09 -13.97 4.39
C ALA A 47 0.74 -14.36 3.05
N PRO A 48 -0.03 -14.89 2.09
CA PRO A 48 0.45 -15.05 0.72
C PRO A 48 0.89 -13.70 0.13
N PHE A 49 1.87 -13.74 -0.76
CA PHE A 49 2.36 -12.55 -1.44
C PHE A 49 1.23 -11.89 -2.25
N PRO A 50 1.10 -10.55 -2.19
CA PRO A 50 0.14 -9.85 -3.03
C PRO A 50 0.48 -10.08 -4.50
N THR A 51 -0.49 -10.57 -5.27
CA THR A 51 -0.36 -10.74 -6.72
C THR A 51 -1.13 -9.62 -7.41
N ARG A 52 -0.46 -8.88 -8.30
CA ARG A 52 -1.12 -7.95 -9.22
C ARG A 52 -1.09 -8.57 -10.61
N LYS A 53 -2.25 -8.66 -11.27
CA LYS A 53 -2.29 -9.09 -12.67
C LYS A 53 -1.40 -8.17 -13.49
N ARG A 54 -0.47 -8.75 -14.25
CA ARG A 54 0.34 -7.99 -15.21
C ARG A 54 -0.57 -7.35 -16.25
N VAL A 55 -0.29 -6.08 -16.55
CA VAL A 55 -0.99 -5.33 -17.62
C VAL A 55 -0.27 -5.58 -18.95
N ASP A 56 1.02 -5.90 -18.89
CA ASP A 56 1.88 -6.19 -20.01
C ASP A 56 2.04 -7.70 -20.26
N TYR A 57 2.61 -8.03 -21.42
CA TYR A 57 3.05 -9.39 -21.73
C TYR A 57 4.23 -9.74 -20.83
N ASN A 58 4.20 -10.94 -20.22
CA ASN A 58 5.19 -11.35 -19.26
C ASN A 58 6.52 -11.77 -19.96
N PRO A 59 7.61 -10.99 -19.85
CA PRO A 59 8.88 -11.34 -20.49
C PRO A 59 9.52 -12.61 -19.89
N LEU A 60 9.11 -13.01 -18.68
CA LEU A 60 9.60 -14.25 -18.05
C LEU A 60 9.06 -15.50 -18.76
N ASN A 61 7.95 -15.40 -19.49
CA ASN A 61 7.48 -16.47 -20.37
C ASN A 61 7.84 -16.12 -21.82
N ARG A 62 9.06 -16.49 -22.22
CA ARG A 62 9.64 -16.13 -23.51
C ARG A 62 8.75 -16.51 -24.70
N LYS A 63 8.16 -17.71 -24.71
CA LYS A 63 7.36 -18.20 -25.84
C LYS A 63 6.13 -17.31 -26.05
N ASP A 64 5.39 -17.07 -24.98
CA ASP A 64 4.17 -16.26 -25.04
C ASP A 64 4.50 -14.78 -25.27
N TYR A 65 5.58 -14.27 -24.68
CA TYR A 65 6.03 -12.89 -24.90
C TYR A 65 6.37 -12.62 -26.36
N LEU A 66 7.19 -13.48 -26.98
CA LEU A 66 7.59 -13.33 -28.38
C LEU A 66 6.40 -13.45 -29.34
N LEU A 67 5.43 -14.33 -29.05
CA LEU A 67 4.21 -14.43 -29.86
C LEU A 67 3.45 -13.11 -29.92
N HIS A 68 3.32 -12.41 -28.80
CA HIS A 68 2.58 -11.15 -28.73
C HIS A 68 3.38 -9.97 -29.29
N VAL A 69 4.68 -9.89 -29.00
CA VAL A 69 5.54 -8.81 -29.49
C VAL A 69 5.72 -8.87 -31.01
N LEU A 70 5.91 -10.07 -31.59
CA LEU A 70 6.13 -10.23 -33.03
C LEU A 70 4.85 -10.12 -33.86
N LYS A 71 3.66 -10.30 -33.26
CA LYS A 71 2.35 -10.11 -33.93
C LYS A 71 1.80 -8.69 -33.83
N ALA A 72 2.37 -7.85 -32.95
CA ALA A 72 1.92 -6.47 -32.77
C ALA A 72 2.50 -5.50 -33.82
N TYR A 73 3.32 -6.02 -34.75
CA TYR A 73 3.86 -5.34 -35.93
C TYR A 73 3.31 -6.03 -37.19
#